data_AF-A0A843WRG8-F1
#
_entry.id   AF-A0A843WRG8-F1
#
_cell.length_a   1.000
_cell.length_b   1.000
_cell.length_c   1.000
_cell.angle_alpha   90.00
_cell.angle_beta   90.00
_cell.angle_gamma   90.00
#
_symmetry.space_group_name_H-M   'P 1'
#
loop_
_entity.id
_entity.type
_entity.pdbx_description
1 polymer ?
#
loop_
_entity_poly.entity_id
_entity_poly.type
_entity_poly.pdbx_seq_one_letter_code
_entity_poly.pdbx_strand_id
1 'polypeptide(L)'
;LPSESLLCVDDEEETKHLCDPHGAATRLHLFQIDILGYSSLLAAIRGTAGVFHLASPCIVDRIRDPKGWGSSWTWSQSLLQLIWYPASKTLAEKAAWKFTEENGLDVIVVNPGTVMGPVLLPVVNASMGMLVRLLQGFLSSFKFDFC
;
A
#
# COMPACT_ATOMS: atom_id res chain seq x y z
N LEU A 1 -4.67 -19.29 -9.80
CA LEU A 1 -4.86 -17.99 -9.12
C LEU A 1 -3.62 -17.19 -9.42
N PRO A 2 -3.70 -16.05 -10.12
CA PRO A 2 -2.49 -15.27 -10.38
C PRO A 2 -1.94 -14.86 -9.02
N SER A 3 -0.68 -15.20 -8.77
CA SER A 3 0.06 -14.75 -7.59
C SER A 3 -0.02 -13.22 -7.56
N GLU A 4 -0.46 -12.65 -6.44
CA GLU A 4 -0.45 -11.21 -6.19
C GLU A 4 1.00 -10.71 -6.06
N SER A 5 1.78 -10.80 -7.14
CA SER A 5 3.09 -10.17 -7.23
C SER A 5 2.85 -8.66 -7.34
N LEU A 6 3.20 -7.92 -6.28
CA LEU A 6 3.00 -6.47 -6.17
C LEU A 6 3.81 -5.65 -7.18
N LEU A 7 4.84 -6.24 -7.79
CA LEU A 7 5.65 -5.66 -8.86
C LEU A 7 6.05 -6.77 -9.84
N CYS A 8 5.89 -6.52 -11.13
CA CYS A 8 6.39 -7.35 -12.22
C CYS A 8 7.73 -6.79 -12.69
N VAL A 9 8.81 -7.54 -12.48
CA VAL A 9 10.17 -7.08 -12.80
C VAL A 9 10.38 -6.87 -14.30
N ASP A 10 9.64 -7.61 -15.12
CA ASP A 10 9.71 -7.51 -16.58
C ASP A 10 8.80 -6.41 -17.15
N ASP A 11 8.01 -5.74 -16.30
CA ASP A 11 7.15 -4.64 -16.72
C ASP A 11 7.89 -3.30 -16.64
N GLU A 12 8.21 -2.72 -17.79
CA GLU A 12 8.87 -1.42 -17.88
C GLU A 12 8.01 -0.29 -17.31
N GLU A 13 6.68 -0.38 -17.34
CA GLU A 13 5.82 0.64 -16.74
C GLU A 13 6.00 0.70 -15.22
N GLU A 14 6.23 -0.46 -14.58
CA GLU A 14 6.45 -0.57 -13.14
C GLU A 14 7.90 -0.37 -12.72
N THR A 15 8.89 -0.61 -13.58
CA THR A 15 10.31 -0.63 -13.17
C THR A 15 11.14 0.54 -13.67
N LYS A 16 10.75 1.19 -14.77
CA LYS A 16 11.59 2.23 -15.41
C LYS A 16 11.97 3.38 -14.48
N HIS A 17 11.00 3.89 -13.72
CA HIS A 17 11.21 5.00 -12.79
C HIS A 17 12.15 4.65 -11.62
N LEU A 18 12.35 3.36 -11.32
CA LEU A 18 13.29 2.89 -10.30
C LEU A 18 14.74 2.89 -10.80
N CYS A 19 14.94 2.86 -12.12
CA CYS A 19 16.25 2.87 -12.76
C CYS A 19 16.79 4.28 -13.03
N ASP A 20 15.94 5.31 -12.97
CA ASP A 20 16.28 6.72 -13.17
C ASP A 20 17.20 7.34 -12.08
N PRO A 21 17.12 6.97 -10.78
CA PRO A 21 17.96 7.55 -9.73
C PRO A 21 19.46 7.30 -9.93
N HIS A 22 20.27 8.25 -9.47
CA HIS A 22 21.73 8.18 -9.63
C HIS A 22 22.33 6.93 -8.96
N GLY A 23 22.98 6.11 -9.78
CA GLY A 23 23.63 4.87 -9.37
C GLY A 23 22.71 3.66 -9.23
N ALA A 24 21.44 3.76 -9.65
CA ALA A 24 20.51 2.63 -9.68
C ALA A 24 21.05 1.47 -10.54
N ALA A 25 21.56 1.76 -11.74
CA ALA A 25 22.11 0.75 -12.65
C ALA A 25 23.21 -0.17 -12.05
N THR A 26 23.90 0.29 -10.99
CA THR A 26 25.00 -0.46 -10.34
C THR A 26 24.67 -0.95 -8.93
N ARG A 27 23.63 -0.40 -8.29
CA ARG A 27 23.32 -0.63 -6.86
C ARG A 27 21.90 -1.11 -6.60
N LEU A 28 21.01 -0.98 -7.57
CA LEU A 28 19.64 -1.46 -7.49
C LEU A 28 19.57 -2.84 -8.16
N HIS A 29 19.13 -3.83 -7.39
CA HIS A 29 18.83 -5.16 -7.88
C HIS A 29 17.34 -5.43 -7.60
N LEU A 30 16.57 -5.65 -8.67
CA LEU A 30 15.15 -5.97 -8.56
C LEU A 30 14.97 -7.49 -8.45
N PHE A 31 14.13 -7.91 -7.51
CA PHE A 31 13.77 -9.31 -7.30
C PHE A 31 12.26 -9.45 -7.35
N GLN A 32 11.76 -10.45 -8.08
CA GLN A 32 10.35 -10.82 -8.00
C GLN A 32 10.12 -11.63 -6.73
N ILE A 33 9.18 -11.18 -5.89
CA ILE A 33 8.91 -11.78 -4.58
C ILE A 33 7.41 -12.01 -4.42
N ASP A 34 7.05 -13.19 -3.91
CA ASP A 34 5.75 -13.43 -3.29
C ASP A 34 5.89 -13.20 -1.78
N ILE A 35 5.07 -12.30 -1.23
CA ILE A 35 5.05 -11.98 0.21
C ILE A 35 4.62 -13.18 1.05
N LEU A 36 3.76 -14.05 0.48
CA LEU A 36 3.31 -15.26 1.14
C LEU A 36 4.32 -16.41 0.96
N GLY A 37 5.31 -16.22 0.09
CA GLY A 37 6.37 -17.18 -0.21
C GLY A 37 7.62 -16.98 0.67
N TYR A 38 7.85 -17.90 1.61
CA TYR A 38 9.05 -17.86 2.45
C TYR A 38 10.36 -17.93 1.65
N SER A 39 10.44 -18.84 0.67
CA SER A 39 11.66 -19.05 -0.12
C SER A 39 12.02 -17.82 -0.97
N SER A 40 11.03 -17.12 -1.53
CA SER A 40 11.24 -15.88 -2.28
C SER A 40 11.75 -14.75 -1.38
N LEU A 41 11.20 -14.62 -0.17
CA LEU A 41 11.67 -13.65 0.82
C LEU A 41 13.10 -13.96 1.28
N LEU A 42 13.39 -15.23 1.59
CA LEU A 42 14.71 -15.64 2.06
C LEU A 42 15.79 -15.35 1.02
N ALA A 43 15.52 -15.58 -0.26
CA ALA A 43 16.46 -15.27 -1.34
C ALA A 43 16.84 -13.79 -1.41
N ALA A 44 15.87 -12.89 -1.17
CA ALA A 44 16.10 -11.44 -1.20
C ALA A 44 16.76 -10.90 0.09
N ILE A 45 16.50 -11.53 1.24
CA ILE A 45 16.99 -11.06 2.54
C ILE A 45 18.38 -11.62 2.88
N ARG A 46 18.74 -12.80 2.35
CA ARG A 46 19.98 -13.48 2.71
C ARG A 46 21.21 -12.63 2.37
N GLY A 47 22.04 -12.38 3.39
CA GLY A 47 23.28 -11.59 3.24
C GLY A 47 23.08 -10.08 3.37
N THR A 48 21.86 -9.61 3.63
CA THR A 48 21.60 -8.20 3.94
C THR A 48 21.94 -7.90 5.41
N ALA A 49 22.47 -6.71 5.66
CA ALA A 49 22.74 -6.23 7.02
C ALA A 49 21.49 -5.61 7.68
N GLY A 50 20.48 -5.26 6.90
CA GLY A 50 19.22 -4.68 7.36
C GLY A 50 18.16 -4.77 6.28
N VAL A 51 16.90 -4.82 6.70
CA VAL A 51 15.74 -4.99 5.82
C VAL A 51 14.73 -3.90 6.13
N PHE A 52 14.28 -3.18 5.10
CA PHE A 52 13.17 -2.24 5.20
C PHE A 52 11.90 -2.88 4.66
N HIS A 53 11.02 -3.33 5.55
CA HIS A 53 9.72 -3.86 5.16
C HIS A 53 8.71 -2.72 5.03
N LEU A 54 8.46 -2.27 3.80
CA LEU A 54 7.51 -1.20 3.47
C LEU A 54 6.17 -1.72 2.91
N ALA A 55 6.11 -3.01 2.57
CA ALA A 55 4.99 -3.61 1.88
C ALA A 55 3.80 -3.77 2.83
N SER A 56 2.94 -2.76 2.85
CA SER A 56 1.65 -2.87 3.51
C SER A 56 0.55 -2.41 2.57
N PRO A 57 -0.16 -3.35 1.92
CA PRO A 57 -1.21 -3.02 0.98
C PRO A 57 -2.28 -2.19 1.67
N CYS A 58 -2.51 -1.00 1.14
CA CYS A 58 -3.58 -0.11 1.57
C CYS A 58 -4.67 -0.18 0.49
N ILE A 59 -5.58 -1.14 0.61
CA ILE A 59 -6.68 -1.29 -0.36
C ILE A 59 -7.73 -0.23 -0.05
N VAL A 60 -7.75 0.84 -0.85
CA VAL A 60 -8.78 1.90 -0.79
C VAL A 60 -9.83 1.71 -1.89
N ASP A 61 -9.87 0.53 -2.50
CA ASP A 61 -10.78 0.29 -3.60
C ASP A 61 -12.23 0.23 -3.13
N ARG A 62 -13.14 0.74 -3.99
CA ARG A 62 -14.58 0.59 -3.76
C ARG A 62 -14.89 -0.89 -3.87
N ILE A 63 -15.37 -1.50 -2.78
CA ILE A 63 -16.07 -2.77 -2.88
C ILE A 63 -17.26 -2.53 -3.82
N ARG A 64 -17.22 -3.14 -4.99
CA ARG A 64 -18.30 -3.05 -5.97
C ARG A 64 -19.46 -3.84 -5.40
N ASP A 65 -20.47 -3.12 -4.92
CA ASP A 65 -21.64 -3.73 -4.32
C ASP A 65 -22.34 -4.62 -5.37
N PRO A 66 -22.47 -5.94 -5.17
CA PRO A 66 -23.13 -6.82 -6.13
C PRO A 66 -24.63 -6.50 -6.28
N LYS A 67 -25.20 -5.72 -5.35
CA LYS A 67 -26.60 -5.33 -5.33
C LYS A 67 -26.66 -3.83 -5.08
N GLY A 68 -27.01 -3.04 -6.09
CA GLY A 68 -27.03 -1.57 -6.05
C GLY A 68 -27.98 -0.96 -5.02
N TRP A 69 -27.71 -1.15 -3.73
CA TRP A 69 -28.39 -0.51 -2.62
C TRP A 69 -27.67 0.80 -2.31
N GLY A 70 -28.43 1.89 -2.24
CA GLY A 70 -27.93 3.26 -2.31
C GLY A 70 -26.84 3.65 -1.32
N SER A 71 -26.32 4.86 -1.57
CA SER A 71 -25.21 5.59 -0.95
C SER A 71 -24.99 5.46 0.57
N SER A 72 -25.94 4.95 1.35
CA SER A 72 -25.84 4.70 2.80
C SER A 72 -24.75 3.68 3.17
N TRP A 73 -24.58 2.59 2.43
CA TRP A 73 -23.59 1.55 2.76
C TRP A 73 -22.15 1.98 2.45
N THR A 74 -21.94 2.84 1.46
CA THR A 74 -20.63 3.44 1.14
C THR A 74 -20.09 4.32 2.29
N TRP A 75 -20.96 5.01 3.02
CA TRP A 75 -20.56 5.78 4.21
C TRP A 75 -20.17 4.85 5.37
N SER A 76 -20.94 3.77 5.56
CA SER A 76 -20.62 2.72 6.55
C SER A 76 -19.25 2.08 6.26
N GLN A 77 -18.95 1.75 5.00
CA GLN A 77 -17.67 1.16 4.61
C GLN A 77 -16.47 2.11 4.77
N SER A 78 -16.63 3.39 4.46
CA SER A 78 -15.56 4.38 4.63
C SER A 78 -15.21 4.58 6.11
N LEU A 79 -16.22 4.58 6.99
CA LEU A 79 -16.03 4.63 8.44
C LEU A 79 -15.46 3.31 8.99
N LEU A 80 -15.88 2.18 8.45
CA LEU A 80 -15.31 0.86 8.76
C LEU A 80 -13.82 0.83 8.39
N GLN A 81 -13.41 1.31 7.21
CA GLN A 81 -11.98 1.39 6.86
C GLN A 81 -11.20 2.31 7.82
N LEU A 82 -11.80 3.43 8.23
CA LEU A 82 -11.19 4.36 9.20
C LEU A 82 -10.89 3.70 10.55
N ILE A 83 -11.63 2.64 10.92
CA ILE A 83 -11.49 1.91 12.18
C ILE A 83 -10.62 0.66 11.98
N TRP A 84 -10.87 -0.12 10.92
CA TRP A 84 -10.21 -1.40 10.69
C TRP A 84 -8.77 -1.24 10.22
N TYR A 85 -8.44 -0.24 9.40
CA TYR A 85 -7.08 -0.05 8.93
C TYR A 85 -6.10 0.28 10.08
N PRO A 86 -6.38 1.27 10.98
CA PRO A 86 -5.54 1.49 12.16
C PRO A 86 -5.48 0.27 13.09
N ALA A 87 -6.60 -0.45 13.26
CA ALA A 87 -6.63 -1.68 14.06
C ALA A 87 -5.73 -2.77 13.47
N SER A 88 -5.79 -3.00 12.16
CA SER A 88 -4.94 -3.96 11.44
C SER A 88 -3.46 -3.59 11.56
N LYS A 89 -3.10 -2.31 11.42
CA LYS A 89 -1.72 -1.84 11.57
C LYS A 89 -1.22 -2.04 12.99
N THR A 90 -2.03 -1.71 13.98
CA THR A 90 -1.71 -1.91 15.40
C THR A 90 -1.51 -3.40 15.71
N LEU A 91 -2.35 -4.28 15.14
CA LEU A 91 -2.24 -5.73 15.35
C LEU A 91 -0.98 -6.30 14.68
N ALA A 92 -0.69 -5.87 13.45
CA ALA A 92 0.52 -6.27 12.73
C ALA A 92 1.79 -5.82 13.46
N GLU A 93 1.80 -4.59 13.98
CA GLU A 93 2.91 -4.08 14.79
C GLU A 93 3.12 -4.91 16.07
N LYS A 94 2.04 -5.19 16.82
CA LYS A 94 2.13 -6.03 18.02
C LYS A 94 2.67 -7.43 17.72
N ALA A 95 2.24 -8.03 16.60
CA ALA A 95 2.74 -9.33 16.18
C ALA A 95 4.23 -9.28 15.79
N ALA A 96 4.66 -8.22 15.11
CA ALA A 96 6.06 -8.01 14.75
C ALA A 96 6.96 -7.84 15.98
N TRP A 97 6.53 -7.05 16.97
CA TRP A 97 7.26 -6.89 18.24
C TRP A 97 7.40 -8.21 18.99
N LYS A 98 6.30 -8.96 19.15
CA LYS A 98 6.35 -10.26 19.81
C LYS A 98 7.30 -11.24 19.12
N PHE A 99 7.24 -11.31 17.79
CA PHE A 99 8.15 -12.17 17.01
C PHE A 99 9.62 -11.76 17.20
N THR A 100 9.88 -10.46 17.28
CA THR A 100 11.22 -9.90 17.48
C THR A 100 11.80 -10.28 18.84
N GLU A 101 11.00 -10.15 19.90
CA GLU A 101 11.40 -10.54 21.27
C GLU A 101 11.75 -12.04 21.37
N GLU A 102 10.98 -12.89 20.69
CA GLU A 102 11.19 -14.34 20.68
C GLU A 102 12.44 -14.76 19.89
N ASN A 103 12.84 -13.98 18.87
CA ASN A 103 13.94 -14.32 17.96
C ASN A 103 15.20 -13.47 18.16
N GLY A 104 15.19 -12.53 19.11
CA GLY A 104 16.34 -11.66 19.41
C GLY A 104 16.73 -10.72 18.25
N LEU A 105 15.76 -10.29 17.45
CA LEU A 105 15.98 -9.34 16.35
C LEU A 105 15.99 -7.90 16.88
N ASP A 106 16.65 -6.97 16.16
CA ASP A 106 16.53 -5.53 16.42
C ASP A 106 15.54 -4.94 15.39
N VAL A 107 14.39 -4.46 15.86
CA VAL A 107 13.31 -3.95 15.01
C VAL A 107 12.94 -2.54 15.44
N ILE A 108 12.84 -1.66 14.44
CA ILE A 108 12.37 -0.29 14.59
C ILE A 108 11.13 -0.13 13.72
N VAL A 109 10.05 0.35 14.32
CA VAL A 109 8.80 0.65 13.61
C VAL A 109 8.67 2.14 13.41
N VAL A 110 8.48 2.57 12.15
CA VAL A 110 8.18 3.95 11.79
C VAL A 110 6.72 4.02 11.36
N ASN A 111 5.90 4.80 12.08
CA ASN A 111 4.49 5.00 11.77
C ASN A 111 4.25 6.41 11.19
N PRO A 112 4.38 6.60 9.87
CA PRO A 112 4.12 7.90 9.26
C PRO A 112 2.62 8.23 9.28
N GLY A 113 2.31 9.52 9.44
CA GLY A 113 0.96 10.04 9.22
C GLY A 113 0.64 10.20 7.73
N THR A 114 -0.03 11.30 7.37
CA THR A 114 -0.29 11.64 5.97
C THR A 114 1.02 11.98 5.26
N VAL A 115 1.44 11.13 4.32
CA VAL A 115 2.58 11.41 3.43
C VAL A 115 2.10 12.24 2.25
N MET A 116 2.64 13.45 2.12
CA MET A 116 2.47 14.33 0.96
C MET A 116 3.83 14.59 0.32
N GLY A 117 3.89 14.63 -1.00
CA GLY A 117 5.14 14.85 -1.73
C GLY A 117 4.99 14.61 -3.23
N PRO A 118 6.06 14.86 -4.01
CA PRO A 118 6.07 14.56 -5.44
C PRO A 118 5.85 13.05 -5.66
N VAL A 119 4.94 12.72 -6.56
CA VAL A 119 4.59 11.33 -6.87
C VAL A 119 5.58 10.83 -7.92
N LEU A 120 6.34 9.78 -7.59
CA LEU A 120 7.31 9.15 -8.50
C LEU A 120 6.66 8.16 -9.48
N LEU A 121 5.44 7.72 -9.17
CA LEU A 121 4.63 6.80 -9.96
C LEU A 121 3.49 7.55 -10.67
N PRO A 122 3.01 7.07 -11.84
CA PRO A 122 1.78 7.57 -12.46
C PRO A 122 0.50 7.16 -11.70
N VAL A 123 0.64 6.42 -10.59
CA VAL A 123 -0.46 5.96 -9.73
C VAL A 123 -0.50 6.80 -8.44
N VAL A 124 -1.64 7.41 -8.16
CA VAL A 124 -1.85 8.16 -6.92
C VAL A 124 -1.99 7.21 -5.74
N ASN A 125 -1.14 7.38 -4.72
CA ASN A 125 -1.32 6.67 -3.46
C ASN A 125 -2.64 7.10 -2.77
N ALA A 126 -3.12 6.32 -1.82
CA ALA A 126 -4.38 6.59 -1.09
C ALA A 126 -4.49 8.05 -0.56
N SER A 127 -3.39 8.57 -0.04
CA SER A 127 -3.27 9.94 0.50
C SER A 127 -3.48 11.00 -0.59
N MET A 128 -2.74 10.90 -1.70
CA MET A 128 -2.86 11.78 -2.85
C MET A 128 -4.19 11.59 -3.57
N GLY A 129 -4.77 10.39 -3.56
CA GLY A 129 -6.11 10.12 -4.05
C GLY A 129 -7.19 10.87 -3.27
N MET A 130 -7.07 10.96 -1.95
CA MET A 130 -7.95 11.80 -1.12
C MET A 130 -7.80 13.29 -1.46
N LEU A 131 -6.56 13.75 -1.65
CA LEU A 131 -6.26 15.14 -2.04
C LEU A 131 -6.79 15.46 -3.44
N VAL A 132 -6.60 14.57 -4.42
CA VAL A 132 -7.15 14.71 -5.78
C VAL A 132 -8.67 14.75 -5.73
N ARG A 133 -9.33 13.92 -4.90
CA ARG A 133 -10.79 13.97 -4.73
C ARG A 133 -11.28 15.27 -4.10
N LEU A 134 -10.47 15.87 -3.22
CA LEU A 134 -10.75 17.19 -2.64
C LEU A 134 -10.58 18.31 -3.67
N LEU A 135 -9.50 18.28 -4.46
CA LEU A 135 -9.17 19.28 -5.49
C LEU A 135 -10.07 19.20 -6.73
N GLN A 136 -10.50 18.00 -7.13
CA GLN A 136 -11.51 17.77 -8.17
C GLN A 136 -12.93 18.12 -7.69
N GLY A 137 -13.06 18.58 -6.45
CA GLY A 137 -14.24 19.28 -5.95
C GLY A 137 -15.53 18.51 -6.15
N PHE A 138 -15.64 17.24 -5.70
CA PHE A 138 -16.92 16.53 -5.61
C PHE A 138 -17.81 16.70 -6.88
N LEU A 139 -17.23 16.68 -8.08
CA LEU A 139 -17.96 16.85 -9.34
C LEU A 139 -18.59 15.51 -9.76
N SER A 140 -19.61 15.07 -9.02
CA SER A 140 -20.74 14.29 -9.54
C SER A 140 -21.94 14.54 -8.62
N SER A 141 -22.59 15.68 -8.88
CA SER A 141 -24.00 15.98 -8.62
C SER A 141 -24.69 15.20 -7.50
N PHE A 142 -24.81 15.86 -6.33
CA PHE A 142 -26.14 16.01 -5.74
C PHE A 142 -27.07 16.55 -6.83
N LYS A 143 -27.94 15.68 -7.35
CA LYS A 143 -29.13 16.14 -8.05
C LYS A 143 -30.19 16.37 -6.98
N PHE A 144 -30.24 17.59 -6.44
CA PHE A 144 -31.46 18.06 -5.81
C PHE A 144 -32.43 18.35 -6.96
N ASP A 145 -33.27 17.38 -7.30
CA ASP A 145 -34.46 17.68 -8.10
C ASP A 145 -35.41 18.44 -7.15
N PHE A 146 -35.42 19.77 -7.29
CA PHE A 146 -36.50 20.61 -6.79
C PHE A 146 -37.42 20.91 -7.99
N CYS A 147 -38.52 20.16 -8.08
CA CYS A 147 -39.77 20.62 -8.67
C CYS A 147 -40.93 19.87 -8.00
#